data_AF-A0A3N9XKZ3-F1
#
_entry.id   AF-A0A3N9XKZ3-F1
#
_cell.length_a   1.000
_cell.length_b   1.000
_cell.length_c   1.000
_cell.angle_alpha   90.00
_cell.angle_beta   90.00
_cell.angle_gamma   90.00
#
_symmetry.space_group_name_H-M   'P 1'
#
loop_
_entity.id
_entity.type
_entity.pdbx_description
1 polymer ?
#
loop_
_entity_poly.entity_id
_entity_poly.type
_entity_poly.pdbx_seq_one_letter_code
_entity_poly.pdbx_strand_id
1 'polypeptide(L)'
;MTDGYEGSCCGGDTTTSAVSRRTMLRAAVLGAGAIGTGGLLVPEAAQAAPAIYNPFGAYPITDTWEGHLSRGSLGGIDFGMGVGTALPACGAGTIQNIPNNGTGGHTVTIQHADGYRSQYLHLSQFLLGNGASVGAGTIVGRSGGAAGAPGSGSSTGPHLHWHMIDPSGTRISPLVFIQQNPADQPRQVFEAASNAGWRALPVAGSAGAVTGTATTAITVGSTKILYTLNGGRIHEAASNAGWNNLWTGVHGAQGTALAALNLGGVKLVYNVVDGYVHEAASNNSWRNLNTGIGGASSSSISVIALNGVKYIYSIVGGYVHEAHSANAWRNLNTGIPASAVAAISLGTTKILYTLNGGRIYEAASNAGWANLWTGIHGAQGTSLAALNVNGVKHVYNVVDGYVHEAASNNSWRNLNSGVRGTRAAALGLDGVKLIYAA
;
A
#
# COMPACT_ATOMS: atom_id res chain seq x y z
N MET A 1 -52.10 57.05 2.00
CA MET A 1 -51.20 57.43 3.10
C MET A 1 -49.79 57.33 2.55
N THR A 2 -49.18 58.50 2.34
CA THR A 2 -47.72 58.80 2.33
C THR A 2 -46.82 57.80 1.60
N ASP A 3 -46.54 58.01 0.31
CA ASP A 3 -45.55 58.94 -0.29
C ASP A 3 -44.09 58.66 0.08
N GLY A 4 -43.32 58.45 -0.97
CA GLY A 4 -41.88 58.24 -0.95
C GLY A 4 -41.10 59.54 -0.81
N TYR A 5 -39.85 59.38 -0.41
CA TYR A 5 -38.86 60.45 -0.39
C TYR A 5 -37.69 60.04 -1.28
N GLU A 6 -37.64 60.65 -2.47
CA GLU A 6 -36.38 60.98 -3.12
C GLU A 6 -35.87 62.32 -2.55
N GLY A 7 -34.55 62.43 -2.42
CA GLY A 7 -33.85 63.60 -1.91
C GLY A 7 -32.34 63.40 -2.00
N SER A 8 -31.84 63.42 -3.24
CA SER A 8 -30.42 63.44 -3.60
C SER A 8 -29.75 64.76 -3.17
N CYS A 9 -28.47 64.71 -2.76
CA CYS A 9 -27.40 65.56 -3.31
C CYS A 9 -26.04 65.39 -2.60
N CYS A 10 -24.99 65.59 -3.40
CA CYS A 10 -23.54 65.66 -3.11
C CYS A 10 -22.85 64.29 -2.95
N GLY A 11 -22.02 63.79 -3.88
CA GLY A 11 -21.32 64.37 -5.03
C GLY A 11 -19.92 63.75 -5.07
N GLY A 12 -19.48 63.22 -6.22
CA GLY A 12 -18.11 62.74 -6.40
C GLY A 12 -17.95 61.58 -7.38
N ASP A 13 -18.31 61.81 -8.64
CA ASP A 13 -18.05 60.95 -9.80
C ASP A 13 -16.54 60.89 -10.13
N THR A 14 -16.05 59.72 -10.53
CA THR A 14 -15.11 59.57 -11.66
C THR A 14 -15.38 58.24 -12.37
N THR A 15 -16.20 58.36 -13.41
CA THR A 15 -16.16 57.71 -14.74
C THR A 15 -14.74 57.40 -15.23
N THR A 16 -14.38 56.50 -16.15
CA THR A 16 -14.96 55.55 -17.12
C THR A 16 -13.70 54.97 -17.81
N SER A 17 -13.55 53.70 -18.19
CA SER A 17 -14.02 53.11 -19.45
C SER A 17 -13.17 51.86 -19.74
N ALA A 18 -13.76 50.91 -20.44
CA ALA A 18 -13.23 49.59 -20.79
C ALA A 18 -12.12 49.61 -21.86
N VAL A 19 -11.36 48.50 -21.96
CA VAL A 19 -11.18 47.62 -23.15
C VAL A 19 -9.78 46.92 -23.23
N SER A 20 -9.84 45.58 -23.37
CA SER A 20 -9.00 44.66 -24.18
C SER A 20 -7.70 43.96 -23.69
N ARG A 21 -7.78 42.63 -23.89
CA ARG A 21 -6.83 41.54 -24.26
C ARG A 21 -5.30 41.83 -24.42
N ARG A 22 -4.57 40.78 -23.99
CA ARG A 22 -3.32 40.19 -24.54
C ARG A 22 -1.96 40.87 -24.22
N THR A 23 -1.14 40.08 -23.51
CA THR A 23 0.23 39.68 -23.92
C THR A 23 1.46 40.50 -23.47
N MET A 24 2.33 39.77 -22.74
CA MET A 24 3.82 39.84 -22.64
C MET A 24 4.50 41.03 -21.93
N LEU A 25 5.54 40.73 -21.14
CA LEU A 25 6.96 40.75 -21.56
C LEU A 25 7.77 39.92 -20.53
N ARG A 26 8.43 38.82 -20.92
CA ARG A 26 9.74 38.71 -21.60
C ARG A 26 10.89 39.24 -20.75
N ALA A 27 11.64 38.28 -20.21
CA ALA A 27 13.01 38.45 -19.76
C ALA A 27 13.90 38.85 -20.94
N ALA A 28 14.72 39.88 -20.73
CA ALA A 28 15.86 40.21 -21.54
C ALA A 28 17.11 39.96 -20.70
N VAL A 29 17.90 38.94 -21.06
CA VAL A 29 19.32 38.89 -20.74
C VAL A 29 20.03 38.69 -22.07
N LEU A 30 20.57 39.78 -22.59
CA LEU A 30 21.61 39.77 -23.62
C LEU A 30 22.92 40.12 -22.92
N GLY A 31 23.76 39.11 -22.76
CA GLY A 31 25.21 39.27 -22.59
C GLY A 31 25.86 38.39 -23.65
N ALA A 32 26.33 39.01 -24.73
CA ALA A 32 27.06 38.36 -25.80
C ALA A 32 28.53 38.15 -25.37
N GLY A 33 29.08 36.96 -25.60
CA GLY A 33 30.51 36.70 -25.43
C GLY A 33 30.89 35.25 -25.72
N ALA A 34 31.52 35.05 -26.89
CA ALA A 34 32.24 33.86 -27.37
C ALA A 34 31.44 32.64 -27.85
N ILE A 35 31.44 32.47 -29.19
CA ILE A 35 31.13 31.22 -29.88
C ILE A 35 32.24 30.21 -29.55
N GLY A 36 31.88 29.16 -28.82
CA GLY A 36 32.66 27.94 -28.69
C GLY A 36 31.81 26.76 -29.18
N THR A 37 32.23 26.12 -30.25
CA THR A 37 31.63 24.91 -30.80
C THR A 37 31.66 23.78 -29.78
N GLY A 38 30.53 23.49 -29.17
CA GLY A 38 30.32 22.35 -28.30
C GLY A 38 28.83 22.21 -28.04
N GLY A 39 28.20 21.19 -28.63
CA GLY A 39 26.79 20.90 -28.41
C GLY A 39 26.52 20.71 -26.92
N LEU A 40 25.87 21.70 -26.30
CA LEU A 40 25.37 21.57 -24.95
C LEU A 40 24.15 20.65 -25.01
N LEU A 41 24.37 19.37 -24.71
CA LEU A 41 23.30 18.45 -24.38
C LEU A 41 22.58 19.04 -23.17
N VAL A 42 21.42 19.64 -23.42
CA VAL A 42 20.43 19.83 -22.36
C VAL A 42 20.17 18.40 -21.85
N PRO A 43 20.41 18.07 -20.57
CA PRO A 43 19.93 16.80 -20.07
C PRO A 43 18.42 16.87 -20.24
N GLU A 44 17.91 16.09 -21.18
CA GLU A 44 16.51 15.71 -21.21
C GLU A 44 16.24 15.27 -19.77
N ALA A 45 15.37 16.01 -19.08
CA ALA A 45 15.01 15.67 -17.71
C ALA A 45 14.65 14.18 -17.76
N ALA A 46 15.44 13.34 -17.09
CA ALA A 46 15.17 11.92 -17.04
C ALA A 46 13.71 11.78 -16.62
N GLN A 47 12.84 11.44 -17.58
CA GLN A 47 11.41 11.36 -17.37
C GLN A 47 11.27 10.34 -16.24
N ALA A 48 10.93 10.80 -15.04
CA ALA A 48 10.74 9.92 -13.91
C ALA A 48 9.78 8.83 -14.38
N ALA A 49 10.22 7.56 -14.34
CA ALA A 49 9.41 6.44 -14.80
C ALA A 49 8.01 6.61 -14.18
N PRO A 50 6.93 6.62 -14.98
CA PRO A 50 5.59 6.69 -14.41
C PRO A 50 5.46 5.54 -13.42
N ALA A 51 5.21 5.84 -12.15
CA ALA A 51 5.12 4.84 -11.10
C ALA A 51 3.94 3.91 -11.41
N ILE A 52 4.21 2.78 -12.05
CA ILE A 52 3.25 1.70 -12.24
C ILE A 52 3.00 1.10 -10.85
N TYR A 53 1.76 1.15 -10.38
CA TYR A 53 1.34 0.55 -9.11
C TYR A 53 0.31 -0.55 -9.36
N ASN A 54 0.03 -1.37 -8.35
CA ASN A 54 -1.04 -2.37 -8.41
C ASN A 54 -2.37 -1.81 -7.86
N PRO A 55 -3.33 -1.39 -8.71
CA PRO A 55 -4.66 -0.97 -8.23
C PRO A 55 -5.54 -2.13 -7.78
N PHE A 56 -5.13 -3.39 -8.01
CA PHE A 56 -5.95 -4.58 -7.81
C PHE A 56 -5.55 -5.39 -6.57
N GLY A 57 -4.65 -4.89 -5.73
CA GLY A 57 -4.14 -5.62 -4.54
C GLY A 57 -5.18 -5.96 -3.45
N ALA A 58 -6.41 -5.44 -3.58
CA ALA A 58 -7.54 -5.79 -2.72
C ALA A 58 -8.33 -7.04 -3.20
N TYR A 59 -8.04 -7.53 -4.41
CA TYR A 59 -8.67 -8.71 -5.00
C TYR A 59 -7.76 -9.95 -4.86
N PRO A 60 -8.31 -11.14 -4.60
CA PRO A 60 -7.52 -12.36 -4.53
C PRO A 60 -6.90 -12.69 -5.89
N ILE A 61 -5.67 -13.20 -5.88
CA ILE A 61 -5.06 -13.76 -7.09
C ILE A 61 -5.67 -15.15 -7.31
N THR A 62 -6.32 -15.36 -8.45
CA THR A 62 -6.97 -16.63 -8.81
C THR A 62 -6.11 -17.49 -9.74
N ASP A 63 -5.12 -16.90 -10.42
CA ASP A 63 -4.09 -17.60 -11.17
C ASP A 63 -2.82 -16.74 -11.27
N THR A 64 -1.66 -17.39 -11.26
CA THR A 64 -0.33 -16.76 -11.17
C THR A 64 0.39 -16.75 -12.52
N TRP A 65 1.49 -16.01 -12.63
CA TRP A 65 2.32 -15.99 -13.84
C TRP A 65 2.83 -17.40 -14.18
N GLU A 66 3.37 -18.10 -13.19
CA GLU A 66 3.83 -19.48 -13.32
C GLU A 66 2.67 -20.43 -13.62
N GLY A 67 1.50 -20.22 -13.00
CA GLY A 67 0.27 -20.96 -13.28
C GLY A 67 -0.12 -20.86 -14.76
N HIS A 68 -0.16 -19.64 -15.31
CA HIS A 68 -0.38 -19.38 -16.74
C HIS A 68 0.67 -20.04 -17.62
N LEU A 69 1.96 -19.94 -17.30
CA LEU A 69 3.01 -20.60 -18.08
C LEU A 69 2.87 -22.14 -18.08
N SER A 70 2.54 -22.73 -16.93
CA SER A 70 2.41 -24.18 -16.78
C SER A 70 1.29 -24.80 -17.64
N ARG A 71 0.27 -24.01 -17.96
CA ARG A 71 -0.84 -24.40 -18.85
C ARG A 71 -0.67 -23.92 -20.30
N GLY A 72 0.52 -23.45 -20.66
CA GLY A 72 0.85 -23.02 -22.03
C GLY A 72 0.32 -21.64 -22.42
N SER A 73 -0.14 -20.83 -21.45
CA SER A 73 -0.45 -19.41 -21.67
C SER A 73 0.84 -18.58 -21.68
N LEU A 74 0.75 -17.35 -22.15
CA LEU A 74 1.86 -16.41 -22.29
C LEU A 74 2.09 -15.57 -21.01
N GLY A 75 1.81 -16.17 -19.84
CA GLY A 75 1.85 -15.51 -18.53
C GLY A 75 0.64 -14.63 -18.21
N GLY A 76 0.77 -13.81 -17.16
CA GLY A 76 -0.22 -12.86 -16.65
C GLY A 76 -0.58 -13.10 -15.18
N ILE A 77 -1.44 -12.25 -14.61
CA ILE A 77 -2.00 -12.45 -13.27
C ILE A 77 -3.52 -12.29 -13.34
N ASP A 78 -4.24 -13.23 -12.72
CA ASP A 78 -5.70 -13.18 -12.63
C ASP A 78 -6.10 -12.67 -11.26
N PHE A 79 -6.92 -11.62 -11.23
CA PHE A 79 -7.54 -11.08 -10.03
C PHE A 79 -9.03 -11.42 -10.02
N GLY A 80 -9.45 -12.20 -9.02
CA GLY A 80 -10.85 -12.58 -8.83
C GLY A 80 -11.71 -11.36 -8.49
N MET A 81 -12.56 -10.95 -9.41
CA MET A 81 -13.46 -9.80 -9.23
C MET A 81 -14.75 -9.99 -10.02
N GLY A 82 -15.87 -9.48 -9.49
CA GLY A 82 -17.17 -9.57 -10.15
C GLY A 82 -17.20 -8.82 -11.49
N VAL A 83 -18.12 -9.20 -12.38
CA VAL A 83 -18.36 -8.45 -13.64
C VAL A 83 -18.83 -7.04 -13.30
N GLY A 84 -18.29 -6.03 -13.98
CA GLY A 84 -18.68 -4.63 -13.78
C GLY A 84 -17.83 -3.87 -12.74
N THR A 85 -16.84 -4.53 -12.12
CA THR A 85 -15.88 -3.87 -11.23
C THR A 85 -15.07 -2.83 -11.99
N ALA A 86 -14.91 -1.64 -11.40
CA ALA A 86 -14.14 -0.57 -12.00
C ALA A 86 -12.66 -0.96 -12.13
N LEU A 87 -12.05 -0.70 -13.28
CA LEU A 87 -10.64 -0.98 -13.56
C LEU A 87 -9.82 0.31 -13.58
N PRO A 88 -9.06 0.64 -12.53
CA PRO A 88 -8.18 1.80 -12.53
C PRO A 88 -6.92 1.55 -13.37
N ALA A 89 -6.42 2.61 -14.03
CA ALA A 89 -5.13 2.59 -14.69
C ALA A 89 -4.01 2.39 -13.66
N CYS A 90 -3.15 1.40 -13.88
CA CYS A 90 -1.98 1.11 -13.03
C CYS A 90 -0.87 2.17 -13.17
N GLY A 91 -0.93 3.01 -14.20
CA GLY A 91 0.02 4.09 -14.42
C GLY A 91 -0.54 5.08 -15.44
N ALA A 92 0.08 6.26 -15.52
CA ALA A 92 -0.28 7.24 -16.54
C ALA A 92 0.08 6.73 -17.94
N GLY A 93 -0.73 7.06 -18.94
CA GLY A 93 -0.50 6.61 -20.31
C GLY A 93 -1.63 6.96 -21.26
N THR A 94 -1.62 6.33 -22.43
CA THR A 94 -2.60 6.53 -23.49
C THR A 94 -3.36 5.23 -23.76
N ILE A 95 -4.68 5.31 -23.87
CA ILE A 95 -5.56 4.16 -24.06
C ILE A 95 -5.55 3.66 -25.51
N GLN A 96 -5.48 2.34 -25.65
CA GLN A 96 -5.75 1.60 -26.88
C GLN A 96 -6.64 0.38 -26.57
N ASN A 97 -7.86 0.42 -27.06
CA ASN A 97 -8.84 -0.67 -26.94
C ASN A 97 -8.69 -1.66 -28.07
N ILE A 98 -8.80 -2.94 -27.73
CA ILE A 98 -8.83 -4.08 -28.64
C ILE A 98 -10.17 -4.80 -28.39
N PRO A 99 -11.20 -4.54 -29.22
CA PRO A 99 -12.53 -5.13 -29.03
C PRO A 99 -12.61 -6.64 -29.29
N ASN A 100 -11.60 -7.25 -29.91
CA ASN A 100 -11.54 -8.70 -30.08
C ASN A 100 -10.09 -9.17 -30.03
N ASN A 101 -9.64 -9.61 -28.87
CA ASN A 101 -8.29 -10.11 -28.63
C ASN A 101 -8.26 -11.65 -28.51
N GLY A 102 -9.08 -12.34 -29.32
CA GLY A 102 -9.21 -13.80 -29.28
C GLY A 102 -9.66 -14.29 -27.90
N THR A 103 -8.86 -15.17 -27.27
CA THR A 103 -9.13 -15.70 -25.93
C THR A 103 -9.23 -14.60 -24.87
N GLY A 104 -8.53 -13.47 -25.05
CA GLY A 104 -8.54 -12.32 -24.14
C GLY A 104 -9.78 -11.43 -24.21
N GLY A 105 -10.64 -11.63 -25.22
CA GLY A 105 -11.87 -10.85 -25.39
C GLY A 105 -11.61 -9.34 -25.51
N HIS A 106 -12.43 -8.52 -24.83
CA HIS A 106 -12.22 -7.07 -24.78
C HIS A 106 -10.97 -6.76 -23.96
N THR A 107 -10.01 -6.06 -24.57
CA THR A 107 -8.74 -5.73 -23.93
C THR A 107 -8.47 -4.23 -23.97
N VAL A 108 -8.16 -3.62 -22.83
CA VAL A 108 -7.60 -2.25 -22.77
C VAL A 108 -6.09 -2.37 -22.66
N THR A 109 -5.37 -1.74 -23.57
CA THR A 109 -3.93 -1.49 -23.44
C THR A 109 -3.71 -0.04 -22.99
N ILE A 110 -2.87 0.16 -21.99
CA ILE A 110 -2.37 1.46 -21.56
C ILE A 110 -0.92 1.55 -22.04
N GLN A 111 -0.66 2.43 -22.99
CA GLN A 111 0.69 2.72 -23.48
C GLN A 111 1.34 3.77 -22.57
N HIS A 112 2.40 3.39 -21.87
CA HIS A 112 3.14 4.26 -20.97
C HIS A 112 4.23 5.05 -21.72
N ALA A 113 4.64 6.18 -21.14
CA ALA A 113 5.59 7.12 -21.76
C ALA A 113 7.01 6.54 -21.92
N ASP A 114 7.37 5.57 -21.09
CA ASP A 114 8.65 4.86 -21.07
C ASP A 114 8.67 3.63 -22.01
N GLY A 115 7.62 3.43 -22.81
CA GLY A 115 7.50 2.34 -23.77
C GLY A 115 6.87 1.07 -23.22
N TYR A 116 6.68 0.96 -21.91
CA TYR A 116 5.93 -0.15 -21.32
C TYR A 116 4.46 -0.14 -21.73
N ARG A 117 3.82 -1.31 -21.69
CA ARG A 117 2.38 -1.45 -21.89
C ARG A 117 1.76 -2.33 -20.82
N SER A 118 0.65 -1.88 -20.28
CA SER A 118 -0.22 -2.69 -19.42
C SER A 118 -1.46 -3.11 -20.19
N GLN A 119 -1.84 -4.39 -20.11
CA GLN A 119 -3.08 -4.89 -20.75
C GLN A 119 -4.04 -5.47 -19.73
N TYR A 120 -5.28 -5.02 -19.78
CA TYR A 120 -6.40 -5.54 -19.00
C TYR A 120 -7.32 -6.31 -19.93
N LEU A 121 -7.55 -7.58 -19.66
CA LEU A 121 -8.30 -8.51 -20.53
C LEU A 121 -9.65 -8.89 -19.90
N HIS A 122 -10.52 -9.46 -20.74
CA HIS A 122 -11.86 -9.94 -20.40
C HIS A 122 -12.86 -8.86 -19.95
N LEU A 123 -12.73 -7.61 -20.43
CA LEU A 123 -13.58 -6.51 -19.99
C LEU A 123 -15.04 -6.65 -20.43
N SER A 124 -15.97 -6.28 -19.55
CA SER A 124 -17.38 -6.14 -19.95
C SER A 124 -17.65 -4.84 -20.71
N GLN A 125 -16.87 -3.79 -20.46
CA GLN A 125 -17.08 -2.46 -21.04
C GLN A 125 -15.79 -1.64 -21.10
N PHE A 126 -15.57 -0.96 -22.23
CA PHE A 126 -14.60 0.14 -22.36
C PHE A 126 -15.25 1.45 -21.91
N LEU A 127 -14.55 2.25 -21.08
CA LEU A 127 -15.07 3.55 -20.63
C LEU A 127 -14.40 4.74 -21.31
N LEU A 128 -13.24 4.53 -21.94
CA LEU A 128 -12.46 5.55 -22.62
C LEU A 128 -12.21 5.12 -24.07
N GLY A 129 -12.12 6.09 -24.98
CA GLY A 129 -11.79 5.86 -26.39
C GLY A 129 -10.29 5.74 -26.64
N ASN A 130 -9.93 5.23 -27.83
CA ASN A 130 -8.53 5.19 -28.29
C ASN A 130 -7.92 6.59 -28.31
N GLY A 131 -6.68 6.72 -27.86
CA GLY A 131 -5.95 7.99 -27.81
C GLY A 131 -6.24 8.83 -26.57
N ALA A 132 -7.15 8.42 -25.68
CA ALA A 132 -7.39 9.13 -24.43
C ALA A 132 -6.16 9.03 -23.50
N SER A 133 -5.68 10.18 -23.01
CA SER A 133 -4.66 10.22 -21.97
C SER A 133 -5.29 10.01 -20.59
N VAL A 134 -4.64 9.19 -19.77
CA VAL A 134 -5.09 8.86 -18.42
C VAL A 134 -3.97 9.05 -17.41
N GLY A 135 -4.36 9.43 -16.19
CA GLY A 135 -3.48 9.36 -15.04
C GLY A 135 -3.57 7.99 -14.35
N ALA A 136 -2.62 7.70 -13.47
CA ALA A 136 -2.74 6.59 -12.53
C ALA A 136 -4.07 6.70 -11.76
N GLY A 137 -4.81 5.58 -11.64
CA GLY A 137 -6.09 5.52 -10.94
C GLY A 137 -7.31 5.94 -11.75
N THR A 138 -7.16 6.52 -12.94
CA THR A 138 -8.30 6.80 -13.83
C THR A 138 -9.01 5.50 -14.21
N ILE A 139 -10.34 5.46 -14.14
CA ILE A 139 -11.09 4.25 -14.49
C ILE A 139 -11.15 4.12 -16.02
N VAL A 140 -10.56 3.04 -16.55
CA VAL A 140 -10.41 2.82 -18.00
C VAL A 140 -11.48 1.90 -18.58
N GLY A 141 -12.09 1.09 -17.71
CA GLY A 141 -13.03 0.05 -18.13
C GLY A 141 -13.71 -0.64 -16.95
N ARG A 142 -14.46 -1.68 -17.28
CA ARG A 142 -15.13 -2.56 -16.31
C ARG A 142 -14.67 -4.01 -16.52
N SER A 143 -14.38 -4.72 -15.43
CA SER A 143 -14.06 -6.14 -15.45
C SER A 143 -15.20 -6.97 -16.05
N GLY A 144 -14.87 -8.16 -16.54
CA GLY A 144 -15.85 -9.10 -17.07
C GLY A 144 -15.44 -10.54 -16.76
N GLY A 145 -15.29 -11.35 -17.81
CA GLY A 145 -14.81 -12.72 -17.69
C GLY A 145 -15.84 -13.78 -17.30
N ALA A 146 -17.05 -13.42 -16.86
CA ALA A 146 -18.12 -14.42 -16.71
C ALA A 146 -18.45 -15.07 -18.06
N ALA A 147 -18.67 -16.38 -18.08
CA ALA A 147 -19.03 -17.10 -19.30
C ALA A 147 -20.28 -16.47 -19.95
N GLY A 148 -20.17 -16.10 -21.23
CA GLY A 148 -21.24 -15.45 -21.98
C GLY A 148 -21.42 -13.95 -21.72
N ALA A 149 -20.67 -13.34 -20.81
CA ALA A 149 -20.67 -11.88 -20.66
C ALA A 149 -20.00 -11.21 -21.88
N PRO A 150 -20.41 -9.99 -22.26
CA PRO A 150 -19.76 -9.24 -23.33
C PRO A 150 -18.25 -9.14 -23.08
N GLY A 151 -17.44 -9.40 -24.12
CA GLY A 151 -15.99 -9.27 -24.02
C GLY A 151 -15.27 -10.31 -23.16
N SER A 152 -15.95 -11.37 -22.69
CA SER A 152 -15.35 -12.44 -21.86
C SER A 152 -14.27 -13.24 -22.58
N GLY A 153 -14.29 -13.31 -23.91
CA GLY A 153 -13.36 -14.15 -24.67
C GLY A 153 -13.57 -15.63 -24.31
N SER A 154 -12.50 -16.35 -23.97
CA SER A 154 -12.57 -17.74 -23.51
C SER A 154 -12.59 -17.88 -21.99
N SER A 155 -12.78 -16.79 -21.24
CA SER A 155 -12.84 -16.83 -19.78
C SER A 155 -14.06 -17.61 -19.29
N THR A 156 -13.85 -18.46 -18.28
CA THR A 156 -14.88 -19.32 -17.70
C THR A 156 -15.43 -18.81 -16.37
N GLY A 157 -14.87 -17.75 -15.80
CA GLY A 157 -15.31 -17.17 -14.52
C GLY A 157 -14.97 -15.69 -14.36
N PRO A 158 -15.70 -14.93 -13.53
CA PRO A 158 -15.46 -13.50 -13.33
C PRO A 158 -14.06 -13.20 -12.78
N HIS A 159 -13.24 -12.50 -13.56
CA HIS A 159 -11.91 -12.04 -13.16
C HIS A 159 -11.41 -10.93 -14.08
N LEU A 160 -10.30 -10.30 -13.68
CA LEU A 160 -9.43 -9.49 -14.55
C LEU A 160 -8.15 -10.28 -14.80
N HIS A 161 -7.75 -10.40 -16.07
CA HIS A 161 -6.42 -10.89 -16.44
C HIS A 161 -5.53 -9.70 -16.83
N TRP A 162 -4.37 -9.56 -16.18
CA TRP A 162 -3.45 -8.44 -16.38
C TRP A 162 -2.11 -8.92 -16.97
N HIS A 163 -1.66 -8.27 -18.06
CA HIS A 163 -0.30 -8.38 -18.60
C HIS A 163 0.51 -7.10 -18.42
N MET A 164 1.82 -7.29 -18.30
CA MET A 164 2.82 -6.25 -18.47
C MET A 164 3.74 -6.62 -19.64
N ILE A 165 4.07 -5.63 -20.47
CA ILE A 165 4.92 -5.79 -21.64
C ILE A 165 5.99 -4.71 -21.60
N ASP A 166 7.24 -5.12 -21.72
CA ASP A 166 8.39 -4.21 -21.72
C ASP A 166 8.54 -3.45 -23.06
N PRO A 167 9.44 -2.45 -23.15
CA PRO A 167 9.70 -1.72 -24.37
C PRO A 167 10.18 -2.59 -25.55
N SER A 168 10.78 -3.76 -25.27
CA SER A 168 11.21 -4.72 -26.30
C SER A 168 10.05 -5.53 -26.90
N GLY A 169 8.86 -5.47 -26.28
CA GLY A 169 7.71 -6.28 -26.66
C GLY A 169 7.60 -7.60 -25.91
N THR A 170 8.50 -7.87 -24.96
CA THR A 170 8.50 -9.09 -24.18
C THR A 170 7.49 -8.98 -23.04
N ARG A 171 6.64 -10.01 -22.87
CA ARG A 171 5.78 -10.12 -21.69
C ARG A 171 6.64 -10.44 -20.49
N ILE A 172 6.44 -9.69 -19.44
CA ILE A 172 7.11 -9.87 -18.16
C ILE A 172 6.05 -10.04 -17.09
N SER A 173 6.41 -10.72 -16.00
CA SER A 173 5.45 -10.91 -14.93
C SER A 173 4.98 -9.56 -14.40
N PRO A 174 3.66 -9.28 -14.36
CA PRO A 174 3.15 -8.11 -13.66
C PRO A 174 3.59 -8.14 -12.19
N LEU A 175 3.87 -9.34 -11.64
CA LEU A 175 4.50 -9.48 -10.33
C LEU A 175 5.84 -8.78 -10.24
N VAL A 176 6.57 -8.50 -11.32
CA VAL A 176 7.78 -7.66 -11.25
C VAL A 176 7.43 -6.20 -10.91
N PHE A 177 6.23 -5.71 -11.18
CA PHE A 177 5.77 -4.36 -10.78
C PHE A 177 4.85 -4.41 -9.54
N ILE A 178 4.34 -5.60 -9.20
CA ILE A 178 3.52 -5.86 -8.00
C ILE A 178 4.38 -6.39 -6.83
N GLN A 179 5.58 -6.90 -7.09
CA GLN A 179 6.64 -7.35 -6.16
C GLN A 179 7.94 -6.57 -6.35
N GLN A 180 7.97 -5.57 -7.23
CA GLN A 180 9.01 -4.53 -7.23
C GLN A 180 8.38 -3.14 -7.34
N ASN A 181 7.57 -2.76 -6.34
CA ASN A 181 7.97 -1.49 -5.75
C ASN A 181 9.42 -1.69 -5.30
N PRO A 182 10.32 -0.70 -5.39
CA PRO A 182 11.52 -0.72 -4.59
C PRO A 182 11.19 -1.23 -3.18
N ALA A 183 10.04 -0.82 -2.60
CA ALA A 183 9.44 -1.27 -1.32
C ALA A 183 9.41 -2.80 -1.07
N ASP A 184 9.42 -3.63 -2.11
CA ASP A 184 9.27 -5.08 -2.03
C ASP A 184 10.59 -5.84 -2.31
N GLN A 185 11.70 -5.12 -2.49
CA GLN A 185 13.05 -5.69 -2.41
C GLN A 185 13.50 -5.82 -0.95
N PRO A 186 14.19 -6.91 -0.55
CA PRO A 186 14.74 -7.02 0.78
C PRO A 186 15.70 -5.86 1.04
N ARG A 187 15.42 -5.06 2.07
CA ARG A 187 16.27 -3.94 2.48
C ARG A 187 16.81 -4.10 3.87
N GLN A 188 17.97 -3.49 4.11
CA GLN A 188 18.54 -3.33 5.44
C GLN A 188 17.50 -2.75 6.39
N VAL A 189 17.24 -3.45 7.48
CA VAL A 189 16.40 -2.95 8.57
C VAL A 189 17.22 -2.02 9.44
N PHE A 190 16.64 -0.87 9.79
CA PHE A 190 17.20 0.09 10.73
C PHE A 190 16.32 0.18 11.98
N GLU A 191 16.94 0.22 13.15
CA GLU A 191 16.29 0.54 14.43
C GLU A 191 16.50 2.02 14.75
N ALA A 192 15.44 2.72 15.15
CA ALA A 192 15.52 4.08 15.65
C ALA A 192 14.72 4.19 16.95
N ALA A 193 15.30 4.85 17.96
CA ALA A 193 14.70 4.96 19.28
C ALA A 193 14.34 6.41 19.64
N SER A 194 13.20 6.61 20.30
CA SER A 194 12.72 7.94 20.68
C SER A 194 13.63 8.65 21.68
N ASN A 195 14.33 7.91 22.53
CA ASN A 195 15.31 8.45 23.49
C ASN A 195 16.71 8.68 22.88
N ALA A 196 16.91 8.32 21.61
CA ALA A 196 18.15 8.52 20.86
C ALA A 196 17.96 9.49 19.68
N GLY A 197 16.95 10.36 19.76
CA GLY A 197 16.65 11.38 18.74
C GLY A 197 16.27 10.79 17.38
N TRP A 198 15.67 9.60 17.35
CA TRP A 198 15.30 8.89 16.12
C TRP A 198 16.48 8.60 15.16
N ARG A 199 17.70 8.54 15.68
CA ARG A 199 18.86 8.13 14.88
C ARG A 199 18.70 6.68 14.44
N ALA A 200 18.55 6.49 13.13
CA ALA A 200 18.47 5.18 12.50
C ALA A 200 19.83 4.48 12.54
N LEU A 201 19.89 3.31 13.17
CA LEU A 201 21.07 2.45 13.25
C LEU A 201 20.80 1.13 12.54
N PRO A 202 21.75 0.61 11.73
CA PRO A 202 21.55 -0.66 11.03
C PRO A 202 21.40 -1.79 12.04
N VAL A 203 20.39 -2.63 11.85
CA VAL A 203 20.25 -3.88 12.58
C VAL A 203 21.08 -4.93 11.86
N ALA A 204 22.20 -5.33 12.47
CA ALA A 204 23.12 -6.28 11.88
C ALA A 204 23.79 -7.14 12.95
N GLY A 205 24.11 -8.38 12.57
CA GLY A 205 24.87 -9.33 13.36
C GLY A 205 26.18 -9.74 12.70
N SER A 206 26.85 -10.73 13.27
CA SER A 206 28.06 -11.32 12.68
C SER A 206 27.84 -11.92 11.28
N ALA A 207 26.62 -12.40 11.01
CA ALA A 207 26.23 -12.92 9.70
C ALA A 207 25.82 -11.82 8.69
N GLY A 208 25.92 -10.54 9.08
CA GLY A 208 25.59 -9.39 8.23
C GLY A 208 24.27 -8.73 8.59
N ALA A 209 23.76 -7.99 7.61
CA ALA A 209 22.53 -7.19 7.67
C ALA A 209 21.28 -8.04 7.96
N VAL A 210 20.42 -7.58 8.88
CA VAL A 210 19.02 -8.00 8.89
C VAL A 210 18.32 -7.32 7.72
N THR A 211 17.74 -8.11 6.82
CA THR A 211 17.05 -7.60 5.63
C THR A 211 15.65 -8.19 5.47
N GLY A 212 14.75 -7.42 4.86
CA GLY A 212 13.38 -7.85 4.57
C GLY A 212 12.57 -6.90 3.68
N THR A 213 11.53 -7.44 3.05
CA THR A 213 10.50 -6.73 2.28
C THR A 213 9.35 -6.26 3.19
N ALA A 214 9.15 -6.96 4.30
CA ALA A 214 8.29 -6.58 5.41
C ALA A 214 9.03 -6.87 6.71
N THR A 215 8.73 -6.08 7.74
CA THR A 215 9.30 -6.24 9.09
C THR A 215 8.19 -6.10 10.11
N THR A 216 8.23 -6.91 11.16
CA THR A 216 7.41 -6.77 12.36
C THR A 216 8.28 -7.04 13.60
N ALA A 217 7.89 -6.49 14.74
CA ALA A 217 8.69 -6.54 15.96
C ALA A 217 7.84 -6.91 17.17
N ILE A 218 8.40 -7.72 18.07
CA ILE A 218 7.81 -8.05 19.38
C ILE A 218 8.89 -8.00 20.46
N THR A 219 8.44 -8.06 21.72
CA THR A 219 9.29 -8.26 22.88
C THR A 219 8.99 -9.57 23.57
N VAL A 220 10.04 -10.24 24.04
CA VAL A 220 9.95 -11.37 24.98
C VAL A 220 10.84 -11.05 26.17
N GLY A 221 10.23 -10.67 27.29
CA GLY A 221 10.95 -10.00 28.37
C GLY A 221 11.58 -8.70 27.86
N SER A 222 12.87 -8.49 28.11
CA SER A 222 13.65 -7.36 27.57
C SER A 222 14.24 -7.61 26.17
N THR A 223 14.06 -8.80 25.61
CA THR A 223 14.61 -9.15 24.29
C THR A 223 13.72 -8.59 23.20
N LYS A 224 14.33 -7.85 22.26
CA LYS A 224 13.69 -7.38 21.05
C LYS A 224 13.85 -8.42 19.97
N ILE A 225 12.75 -8.77 19.31
CA ILE A 225 12.74 -9.79 18.27
C ILE A 225 12.10 -9.19 17.03
N LEU A 226 12.81 -9.30 15.91
CA LEU A 226 12.35 -8.91 14.59
C LEU A 226 12.03 -10.14 13.77
N TYR A 227 10.95 -10.05 13.01
CA TYR A 227 10.69 -10.96 11.92
C TYR A 227 10.74 -10.19 10.61
N THR A 228 11.46 -10.76 9.64
CA THR A 228 11.53 -10.21 8.29
C THR A 228 11.05 -11.21 7.26
N LEU A 229 10.38 -10.70 6.23
CA LEU A 229 10.00 -11.49 5.05
C LEU A 229 11.04 -11.30 3.95
N ASN A 230 11.58 -12.37 3.40
CA ASN A 230 12.55 -12.34 2.30
C ASN A 230 12.28 -13.50 1.34
N GLY A 231 11.88 -13.19 0.10
CA GLY A 231 11.62 -14.21 -0.92
C GLY A 231 10.60 -15.26 -0.47
N GLY A 232 9.56 -14.84 0.26
CA GLY A 232 8.55 -15.71 0.84
C GLY A 232 8.96 -16.49 2.08
N ARG A 233 10.18 -16.32 2.58
CA ARG A 233 10.70 -16.95 3.81
C ARG A 233 10.70 -15.96 4.97
N ILE A 234 10.31 -16.43 6.15
CA ILE A 234 10.33 -15.60 7.35
C ILE A 234 11.58 -15.90 8.16
N HIS A 235 12.32 -14.86 8.51
CA HIS A 235 13.51 -14.93 9.34
C HIS A 235 13.24 -14.26 10.69
N GLU A 236 13.91 -14.75 11.73
CA GLU A 236 13.91 -14.19 13.08
C GLU A 236 15.30 -13.64 13.39
N ALA A 237 15.35 -12.41 13.90
CA ALA A 237 16.57 -11.81 14.44
C ALA A 237 16.29 -11.28 15.85
N ALA A 238 17.08 -11.70 16.83
CA ALA A 238 16.88 -11.34 18.23
C ALA A 238 18.06 -10.53 18.79
N SER A 239 17.77 -9.52 19.61
CA SER A 239 18.78 -8.63 20.18
C SER A 239 19.76 -9.33 21.11
N ASN A 240 19.32 -10.38 21.82
CA ASN A 240 20.18 -11.18 22.71
C ASN A 240 20.95 -12.29 21.97
N ALA A 241 20.65 -12.52 20.69
CA ALA A 241 21.34 -13.48 19.82
C ALA A 241 22.20 -12.76 18.76
N GLY A 242 22.57 -11.51 19.03
CA GLY A 242 23.44 -10.72 18.17
C GLY A 242 22.84 -10.36 16.82
N TRP A 243 21.50 -10.26 16.71
CA TRP A 243 20.79 -9.87 15.48
C TRP A 243 21.10 -10.73 14.25
N ASN A 244 21.48 -12.00 14.44
CA ASN A 244 21.64 -12.93 13.33
C ASN A 244 20.26 -13.21 12.69
N ASN A 245 20.16 -13.06 11.36
CA ASN A 245 18.92 -13.21 10.61
C ASN A 245 18.64 -14.69 10.30
N LEU A 246 18.07 -15.42 11.27
CA LEU A 246 17.93 -16.87 11.21
C LEU A 246 16.63 -17.27 10.52
N TRP A 247 16.69 -18.18 9.55
CA TRP A 247 15.48 -18.72 8.92
C TRP A 247 14.66 -19.52 9.93
N THR A 248 13.37 -19.18 10.04
CA THR A 248 12.45 -19.84 11.00
C THR A 248 11.97 -21.22 10.53
N GLY A 249 12.13 -21.55 9.25
CA GLY A 249 11.47 -22.70 8.60
C GLY A 249 10.16 -22.31 7.88
N VAL A 250 9.56 -21.17 8.22
CA VAL A 250 8.34 -20.67 7.55
C VAL A 250 8.66 -20.19 6.14
N HIS A 251 7.82 -20.60 5.19
CA HIS A 251 7.91 -20.25 3.78
C HIS A 251 6.51 -20.10 3.16
N GLY A 252 6.45 -19.57 1.94
CA GLY A 252 5.22 -19.38 1.16
C GLY A 252 4.49 -18.06 1.46
N ALA A 253 4.98 -17.25 2.39
CA ALA A 253 4.39 -15.94 2.69
C ALA A 253 4.44 -15.00 1.48
N GLN A 254 3.34 -14.33 1.17
CA GLN A 254 3.20 -13.48 -0.01
C GLN A 254 3.10 -12.00 0.36
N GLY A 255 3.54 -11.13 -0.55
CA GLY A 255 3.43 -9.67 -0.43
C GLY A 255 4.19 -9.11 0.77
N THR A 256 3.50 -8.29 1.57
CA THR A 256 4.04 -7.59 2.75
C THR A 256 3.21 -7.79 4.02
N ALA A 257 2.19 -8.65 3.98
CA ALA A 257 1.40 -8.99 5.15
C ALA A 257 2.22 -9.87 6.12
N LEU A 258 2.82 -9.22 7.11
CA LEU A 258 3.57 -9.87 8.16
C LEU A 258 3.25 -9.21 9.51
N ALA A 259 2.81 -10.00 10.48
CA ALA A 259 2.59 -9.53 11.85
C ALA A 259 3.06 -10.57 12.86
N ALA A 260 3.43 -10.14 14.06
CA ALA A 260 3.88 -11.03 15.10
C ALA A 260 3.28 -10.65 16.45
N LEU A 261 3.21 -11.63 17.33
CA LEU A 261 2.67 -11.50 18.68
C LEU A 261 3.51 -12.33 19.64
N ASN A 262 3.75 -11.80 20.84
CA ASN A 262 4.16 -12.60 21.99
C ASN A 262 2.93 -12.87 22.86
N LEU A 263 2.65 -14.13 23.14
CA LEU A 263 1.60 -14.52 24.08
C LEU A 263 2.17 -15.54 25.08
N GLY A 264 2.38 -15.10 26.32
CA GLY A 264 2.89 -15.97 27.39
C GLY A 264 4.27 -16.56 27.10
N GLY A 265 5.13 -15.85 26.36
CA GLY A 265 6.46 -16.31 25.94
C GLY A 265 6.46 -17.12 24.64
N VAL A 266 5.29 -17.49 24.13
CA VAL A 266 5.16 -18.09 22.80
C VAL A 266 5.20 -16.99 21.75
N LYS A 267 6.19 -17.08 20.88
CA LYS A 267 6.30 -16.22 19.70
C LYS A 267 5.44 -16.77 18.58
N LEU A 268 4.59 -15.92 18.02
CA LEU A 268 3.64 -16.21 16.96
C LEU A 268 3.91 -15.27 15.79
N VAL A 269 3.86 -15.81 14.57
CA VAL A 269 3.96 -15.05 13.33
C VAL A 269 2.76 -15.35 12.46
N TYR A 270 2.21 -14.31 11.85
CA TYR A 270 1.08 -14.35 10.94
C TYR A 270 1.49 -13.80 9.58
N ASN A 271 1.06 -14.50 8.54
CA ASN A 271 1.31 -14.14 7.16
C ASN A 271 0.11 -14.54 6.28
N VAL A 272 0.17 -14.19 5.01
CA VAL A 272 -0.83 -14.60 4.02
C VAL A 272 -0.18 -15.49 2.96
N VAL A 273 -0.83 -16.62 2.67
CA VAL A 273 -0.46 -17.56 1.61
C VAL A 273 -1.71 -17.88 0.81
N ASP A 274 -1.67 -17.62 -0.49
CA ASP A 274 -2.77 -17.91 -1.44
C ASP A 274 -4.12 -17.34 -0.99
N GLY A 275 -4.09 -16.15 -0.39
CA GLY A 275 -5.28 -15.46 0.11
C GLY A 275 -5.80 -15.96 1.46
N TYR A 276 -5.09 -16.86 2.14
CA TYR A 276 -5.42 -17.34 3.49
C TYR A 276 -4.43 -16.86 4.54
N VAL A 277 -4.92 -16.50 5.73
CA VAL A 277 -4.05 -16.19 6.86
C VAL A 277 -3.49 -17.49 7.44
N HIS A 278 -2.17 -17.54 7.60
CA HIS A 278 -1.46 -18.61 8.28
C HIS A 278 -0.88 -18.14 9.61
N GLU A 279 -0.82 -19.04 10.59
CA GLU A 279 -0.18 -18.86 11.88
C GLU A 279 0.98 -19.86 12.02
N ALA A 280 2.15 -19.35 12.41
CA ALA A 280 3.30 -20.17 12.80
C ALA A 280 3.71 -19.84 14.25
N ALA A 281 4.01 -20.87 15.03
CA ALA A 281 4.31 -20.70 16.45
C ALA A 281 5.65 -21.36 16.82
N SER A 282 6.43 -20.66 17.65
CA SER A 282 7.72 -21.13 18.18
C SER A 282 7.64 -22.42 18.98
N ASN A 283 6.51 -22.70 19.64
CA ASN A 283 6.28 -23.94 20.39
C ASN A 283 5.66 -25.07 19.55
N ASN A 284 5.51 -24.86 18.24
CA ASN A 284 4.98 -25.85 17.31
C ASN A 284 5.89 -25.98 16.08
N SER A 285 7.21 -25.96 16.31
CA SER A 285 8.24 -26.12 15.29
C SER A 285 8.08 -25.17 14.09
N TRP A 286 7.51 -23.97 14.30
CA TRP A 286 7.27 -22.98 13.26
C TRP A 286 6.46 -23.50 12.05
N ARG A 287 5.60 -24.50 12.25
CA ARG A 287 4.71 -24.98 11.19
C ARG A 287 3.75 -23.86 10.79
N ASN A 288 3.73 -23.52 9.50
CA ASN A 288 2.85 -22.47 8.95
C ASN A 288 1.45 -23.04 8.70
N LEU A 289 0.56 -22.96 9.69
CA LEU A 289 -0.75 -23.59 9.66
C LEU A 289 -1.82 -22.64 9.13
N ASN A 290 -2.65 -23.11 8.21
CA ASN A 290 -3.80 -22.35 7.73
C ASN A 290 -4.85 -22.17 8.85
N THR A 291 -5.23 -20.92 9.10
CA THR A 291 -6.23 -20.55 10.13
C THR A 291 -7.68 -20.72 9.67
N GLY A 292 -7.90 -20.83 8.35
CA GLY A 292 -9.22 -20.83 7.72
C GLY A 292 -9.75 -19.44 7.36
N ILE A 293 -9.04 -18.36 7.73
CA ILE A 293 -9.40 -16.99 7.36
C ILE A 293 -9.00 -16.74 5.91
N GLY A 294 -9.96 -16.84 4.98
CA GLY A 294 -9.74 -16.65 3.54
C GLY A 294 -10.12 -15.26 3.01
N GLY A 295 -9.69 -14.99 1.78
CA GLY A 295 -9.91 -13.71 1.08
C GLY A 295 -8.99 -12.57 1.54
N ALA A 296 -7.98 -12.89 2.36
CA ALA A 296 -7.07 -11.90 2.91
C ALA A 296 -6.10 -11.38 1.83
N SER A 297 -5.98 -10.06 1.75
CA SER A 297 -4.95 -9.40 0.95
C SER A 297 -3.56 -9.67 1.55
N SER A 298 -2.58 -9.90 0.68
CA SER A 298 -1.18 -10.08 1.05
C SER A 298 -0.46 -8.76 1.36
N SER A 299 -1.18 -7.64 1.51
CA SER A 299 -0.58 -6.30 1.63
C SER A 299 -0.45 -5.79 3.07
N SER A 300 -1.37 -6.17 3.96
CA SER A 300 -1.41 -5.72 5.35
C SER A 300 -2.19 -6.69 6.23
N ILE A 301 -1.65 -6.96 7.43
CA ILE A 301 -2.28 -7.74 8.48
C ILE A 301 -1.82 -7.18 9.82
N SER A 302 -2.67 -7.21 10.83
CA SER A 302 -2.31 -6.80 12.18
C SER A 302 -2.87 -7.77 13.22
N VAL A 303 -2.14 -7.95 14.32
CA VAL A 303 -2.54 -8.88 15.38
C VAL A 303 -2.34 -8.24 16.74
N ILE A 304 -3.24 -8.58 17.67
CA ILE A 304 -3.11 -8.24 19.09
C ILE A 304 -3.55 -9.43 19.94
N ALA A 305 -3.16 -9.42 21.20
CA ALA A 305 -3.76 -10.29 22.22
C ALA A 305 -4.53 -9.46 23.23
N LEU A 306 -5.68 -9.98 23.66
CA LEU A 306 -6.43 -9.43 24.77
C LEU A 306 -6.96 -10.57 25.62
N ASN A 307 -6.63 -10.59 26.92
CA ASN A 307 -7.08 -11.61 27.88
C ASN A 307 -6.83 -13.06 27.40
N GLY A 308 -5.68 -13.33 26.80
CA GLY A 308 -5.33 -14.65 26.27
C GLY A 308 -5.96 -14.99 24.91
N VAL A 309 -6.84 -14.15 24.37
CA VAL A 309 -7.45 -14.31 23.05
C VAL A 309 -6.62 -13.58 22.00
N LYS A 310 -6.30 -14.28 20.92
CA LYS A 310 -5.59 -13.74 19.75
C LYS A 310 -6.62 -13.14 18.81
N TYR A 311 -6.40 -11.90 18.38
CA TYR A 311 -7.22 -11.22 17.38
C TYR A 311 -6.37 -10.95 16.15
N ILE A 312 -6.91 -11.27 14.98
CA ILE A 312 -6.32 -11.01 13.67
C ILE A 312 -7.22 -10.01 12.94
N TYR A 313 -6.60 -8.98 12.39
CA TYR A 313 -7.22 -8.03 11.50
C TYR A 313 -6.61 -8.15 10.12
N SER A 314 -7.43 -8.52 9.16
CA SER A 314 -7.03 -8.72 7.76
C SER A 314 -7.85 -7.82 6.85
N ILE A 315 -7.31 -7.49 5.67
CA ILE A 315 -8.04 -6.76 4.64
C ILE A 315 -8.64 -7.76 3.65
N VAL A 316 -9.96 -7.78 3.52
CA VAL A 316 -10.68 -8.65 2.57
C VAL A 316 -11.60 -7.76 1.73
N GLY A 317 -11.40 -7.76 0.41
CA GLY A 317 -12.20 -6.93 -0.51
C GLY A 317 -12.16 -5.43 -0.21
N GLY A 318 -11.06 -4.94 0.39
CA GLY A 318 -10.89 -3.53 0.77
C GLY A 318 -11.50 -3.13 2.12
N TYR A 319 -11.98 -4.10 2.92
CA TYR A 319 -12.52 -3.86 4.26
C TYR A 319 -11.78 -4.64 5.33
N VAL A 320 -11.63 -4.05 6.52
CA VAL A 320 -11.06 -4.73 7.68
C VAL A 320 -12.03 -5.79 8.18
N HIS A 321 -11.52 -7.00 8.33
CA HIS A 321 -12.22 -8.08 9.02
C HIS A 321 -11.49 -8.44 10.31
N GLU A 322 -12.26 -8.74 11.35
CA GLU A 322 -11.78 -9.27 12.64
C GLU A 322 -12.06 -10.77 12.71
N ALA A 323 -11.05 -11.55 13.07
CA ALA A 323 -11.18 -12.95 13.45
C ALA A 323 -10.45 -13.19 14.77
N HIS A 324 -10.92 -14.13 15.61
CA HIS A 324 -10.25 -14.37 16.88
C HIS A 324 -10.25 -15.82 17.34
N SER A 325 -9.24 -16.20 18.13
CA SER A 325 -9.04 -17.60 18.53
C SER A 325 -10.18 -18.18 19.38
N ALA A 326 -10.95 -17.32 20.06
CA ALA A 326 -12.09 -17.73 20.88
C ALA A 326 -13.41 -17.97 20.10
N ASN A 327 -13.47 -17.68 18.80
CA ASN A 327 -14.66 -17.93 17.96
C ASN A 327 -14.38 -18.83 16.76
N ALA A 328 -13.40 -19.74 16.90
CA ALA A 328 -12.94 -20.61 15.82
C ALA A 328 -12.51 -19.82 14.57
N TRP A 329 -11.88 -18.65 14.76
CA TRP A 329 -11.37 -17.80 13.68
C TRP A 329 -12.44 -17.35 12.67
N ARG A 330 -13.69 -17.19 13.11
CA ARG A 330 -14.75 -16.68 12.25
C ARG A 330 -14.39 -15.28 11.75
N ASN A 331 -14.34 -15.12 10.42
CA ASN A 331 -13.95 -13.88 9.77
C ASN A 331 -15.13 -12.90 9.69
N LEU A 332 -15.14 -11.85 10.52
CA LEU A 332 -16.25 -10.91 10.65
C LEU A 332 -15.89 -9.57 10.03
N ASN A 333 -16.68 -9.11 9.05
CA ASN A 333 -16.51 -7.79 8.45
C ASN A 333 -16.84 -6.69 9.47
N THR A 334 -15.90 -5.77 9.70
CA THR A 334 -16.12 -4.62 10.59
C THR A 334 -16.84 -3.45 9.91
N GLY A 335 -16.93 -3.46 8.58
CA GLY A 335 -17.47 -2.37 7.76
C GLY A 335 -16.48 -1.22 7.51
N ILE A 336 -15.27 -1.30 8.07
CA ILE A 336 -14.26 -0.24 7.94
C ILE A 336 -13.46 -0.43 6.63
N PRO A 337 -13.50 0.52 5.68
CA PRO A 337 -12.69 0.45 4.47
C PRO A 337 -11.23 0.76 4.76
N ALA A 338 -10.31 -0.03 4.21
CA ALA A 338 -8.88 0.13 4.44
C ALA A 338 -8.01 -0.57 3.37
N SER A 339 -6.88 0.05 3.04
CA SER A 339 -5.76 -0.54 2.31
C SER A 339 -4.64 -1.04 3.24
N ALA A 340 -4.61 -0.59 4.50
CA ALA A 340 -3.74 -1.12 5.54
C ALA A 340 -4.39 -0.96 6.93
N VAL A 341 -3.99 -1.83 7.86
CA VAL A 341 -4.52 -1.84 9.22
C VAL A 341 -3.41 -2.02 10.26
N ALA A 342 -3.51 -1.30 11.37
CA ALA A 342 -2.72 -1.53 12.57
C ALA A 342 -3.65 -1.56 13.79
N ALA A 343 -3.44 -2.53 14.67
CA ALA A 343 -4.28 -2.74 15.85
C ALA A 343 -3.49 -2.58 17.13
N ILE A 344 -4.12 -2.01 18.16
CA ILE A 344 -3.61 -1.95 19.53
C ILE A 344 -4.74 -2.26 20.52
N SER A 345 -4.36 -2.57 21.75
CA SER A 345 -5.28 -2.69 22.88
C SER A 345 -5.07 -1.52 23.85
N LEU A 346 -6.17 -0.95 24.35
CA LEU A 346 -6.17 0.01 25.45
C LEU A 346 -7.15 -0.46 26.52
N GLY A 347 -6.63 -1.00 27.61
CA GLY A 347 -7.45 -1.75 28.56
C GLY A 347 -8.11 -2.95 27.86
N THR A 348 -9.44 -3.01 27.91
CA THR A 348 -10.24 -4.04 27.21
C THR A 348 -10.71 -3.62 25.82
N THR A 349 -10.41 -2.39 25.40
CA THR A 349 -10.84 -1.86 24.10
C THR A 349 -9.81 -2.19 23.03
N LYS A 350 -10.28 -2.71 21.90
CA LYS A 350 -9.48 -2.91 20.70
C LYS A 350 -9.61 -1.66 19.85
N ILE A 351 -8.47 -1.12 19.40
CA ILE A 351 -8.42 0.09 18.58
C ILE A 351 -7.75 -0.27 17.27
N LEU A 352 -8.38 0.13 16.17
CA LEU A 352 -7.88 0.00 14.82
C LEU A 352 -7.49 1.37 14.28
N TYR A 353 -6.33 1.40 13.65
CA TYR A 353 -5.94 2.45 12.73
C TYR A 353 -5.99 1.89 11.32
N THR A 354 -6.62 2.63 10.42
CA THR A 354 -6.76 2.22 9.03
C THR A 354 -6.27 3.29 8.09
N LEU A 355 -5.55 2.87 7.04
CA LEU A 355 -5.17 3.73 5.93
C LEU A 355 -6.18 3.56 4.81
N ASN A 356 -6.75 4.65 4.31
CA ASN A 356 -7.62 4.64 3.14
C ASN A 356 -7.47 5.94 2.36
N GLY A 357 -7.13 5.86 1.06
CA GLY A 357 -6.98 7.04 0.20
C GLY A 357 -5.95 8.06 0.72
N GLY A 358 -4.89 7.59 1.36
CA GLY A 358 -3.85 8.42 1.96
C GLY A 358 -4.24 9.11 3.28
N ARG A 359 -5.40 8.78 3.86
CA ARG A 359 -5.87 9.29 5.16
C ARG A 359 -5.90 8.19 6.20
N ILE A 360 -5.64 8.54 7.46
CA ILE A 360 -5.70 7.59 8.57
C ILE A 360 -6.95 7.84 9.42
N TYR A 361 -7.62 6.75 9.76
CA TYR A 361 -8.80 6.75 10.62
C TYR A 361 -8.54 5.91 11.87
N GLU A 362 -9.25 6.24 12.95
CA GLU A 362 -9.29 5.47 14.19
C GLU A 362 -10.70 4.88 14.36
N ALA A 363 -10.77 3.61 14.74
CA ALA A 363 -12.02 2.96 15.09
C ALA A 363 -11.83 2.12 16.35
N ALA A 364 -12.83 2.11 17.24
CA ALA A 364 -12.75 1.41 18.51
C ALA A 364 -13.88 0.39 18.67
N SER A 365 -13.56 -0.76 19.26
CA SER A 365 -14.53 -1.85 19.44
C SER A 365 -15.68 -1.49 20.38
N ASN A 366 -15.46 -0.60 21.34
CA ASN A 366 -16.48 -0.12 22.28
C ASN A 366 -17.32 1.04 21.70
N ALA A 367 -16.99 1.53 20.51
CA ALA A 367 -17.71 2.58 19.78
C ALA A 367 -18.35 2.04 18.49
N GLY A 368 -18.60 0.72 18.43
CA GLY A 368 -19.24 0.06 17.29
C GLY A 368 -18.45 0.15 15.98
N TRP A 369 -17.11 0.26 16.05
CA TRP A 369 -16.25 0.36 14.86
C TRP A 369 -16.51 1.60 13.99
N ALA A 370 -16.98 2.71 14.58
CA ALA A 370 -17.10 3.98 13.88
C ALA A 370 -15.74 4.42 13.30
N ASN A 371 -15.70 4.72 11.99
CA ASN A 371 -14.49 5.08 11.26
C ASN A 371 -14.19 6.60 11.40
N LEU A 372 -13.49 6.99 12.45
CA LEU A 372 -13.26 8.39 12.81
C LEU A 372 -12.00 8.95 12.16
N TRP A 373 -12.09 10.08 11.46
CA TRP A 373 -10.94 10.71 10.84
C TRP A 373 -9.99 11.29 11.91
N THR A 374 -8.71 10.91 11.84
CA THR A 374 -7.69 11.36 12.81
C THR A 374 -7.13 12.75 12.52
N GLY A 375 -7.27 13.26 11.30
CA GLY A 375 -6.55 14.44 10.80
C GLY A 375 -5.30 14.11 9.96
N ILE A 376 -4.76 12.89 10.07
CA ILE A 376 -3.56 12.48 9.35
C ILE A 376 -3.88 12.23 7.88
N HIS A 377 -3.04 12.76 6.99
CA HIS A 377 -3.15 12.66 5.54
C HIS A 377 -1.75 12.55 4.90
N GLY A 378 -1.70 12.19 3.62
CA GLY A 378 -0.46 12.03 2.85
C GLY A 378 0.27 10.70 3.07
N ALA A 379 -0.28 9.79 3.88
CA ALA A 379 0.28 8.46 4.07
C ALA A 379 0.27 7.66 2.76
N GLN A 380 1.38 7.01 2.43
CA GLN A 380 1.60 6.32 1.17
C GLN A 380 1.74 4.80 1.36
N GLY A 381 1.38 4.04 0.33
CA GLY A 381 1.50 2.59 0.31
C GLY A 381 0.61 1.89 1.34
N THR A 382 1.15 0.87 1.99
CA THR A 382 0.43 0.02 2.96
C THR A 382 1.15 -0.08 4.31
N SER A 383 2.13 0.80 4.56
CA SER A 383 2.87 0.82 5.83
C SER A 383 2.07 1.53 6.90
N LEU A 384 1.59 0.77 7.88
CA LEU A 384 0.92 1.31 9.05
C LEU A 384 1.29 0.49 10.28
N ALA A 385 1.75 1.17 11.33
CA ALA A 385 2.01 0.57 12.63
C ALA A 385 1.41 1.45 13.72
N ALA A 386 1.04 0.83 14.84
CA ALA A 386 0.51 1.55 15.98
C ALA A 386 0.97 0.88 17.27
N LEU A 387 1.08 1.67 18.33
CA LEU A 387 1.39 1.18 19.66
C LEU A 387 0.78 2.10 20.71
N ASN A 388 0.68 1.59 21.94
CA ASN A 388 0.40 2.40 23.11
C ASN A 388 1.64 2.43 24.01
N VAL A 389 2.09 3.62 24.38
CA VAL A 389 3.11 3.80 25.43
C VAL A 389 2.54 4.76 26.46
N ASN A 390 2.49 4.32 27.72
CA ASN A 390 2.08 5.13 28.87
C ASN A 390 0.71 5.82 28.66
N GLY A 391 -0.25 5.12 28.04
CA GLY A 391 -1.59 5.65 27.77
C GLY A 391 -1.69 6.55 26.53
N VAL A 392 -0.57 6.88 25.88
CA VAL A 392 -0.56 7.65 24.63
C VAL A 392 -0.60 6.69 23.43
N LYS A 393 -1.51 6.94 22.50
CA LYS A 393 -1.62 6.18 21.26
C LYS A 393 -0.71 6.81 20.22
N HIS A 394 0.12 5.99 19.58
CA HIS A 394 1.05 6.39 18.54
C HIS A 394 0.72 5.65 17.25
N VAL A 395 0.78 6.37 16.13
CA VAL A 395 0.62 5.83 14.78
C VAL A 395 1.85 6.19 13.97
N TYR A 396 2.36 5.22 13.25
CA TYR A 396 3.49 5.37 12.35
C TYR A 396 3.06 5.03 10.93
N ASN A 397 3.37 5.92 9.99
CA ASN A 397 3.11 5.75 8.56
C ASN A 397 4.32 6.20 7.75
N VAL A 398 4.25 6.04 6.43
CA VAL A 398 5.31 6.50 5.51
C VAL A 398 4.77 7.60 4.61
N VAL A 399 5.54 8.68 4.48
CA VAL A 399 5.31 9.78 3.53
C VAL A 399 6.64 10.08 2.85
N ASP A 400 6.67 10.04 1.52
CA ASP A 400 7.84 10.36 0.69
C ASP A 400 9.12 9.62 1.09
N GLY A 401 8.96 8.36 1.51
CA GLY A 401 10.07 7.48 1.92
C GLY A 401 10.62 7.74 3.33
N TYR A 402 9.92 8.53 4.15
CA TYR A 402 10.24 8.74 5.55
C TYR A 402 9.13 8.23 6.46
N VAL A 403 9.50 7.70 7.62
CA VAL A 403 8.56 7.33 8.66
C VAL A 403 8.10 8.59 9.39
N HIS A 404 6.79 8.76 9.49
CA HIS A 404 6.18 9.83 10.29
C HIS A 404 5.52 9.24 11.54
N GLU A 405 5.59 9.98 12.64
CA GLU A 405 4.90 9.68 13.89
C GLU A 405 3.77 10.68 14.11
N ALA A 406 2.58 10.17 14.45
CA ALA A 406 1.48 10.94 14.99
C ALA A 406 1.05 10.39 16.35
N ALA A 407 0.68 11.27 17.27
CA ALA A 407 0.33 10.88 18.65
C ALA A 407 -0.97 11.53 19.13
N SER A 408 -1.73 10.80 19.94
CA SER A 408 -3.03 11.24 20.47
C SER A 408 -2.94 12.44 21.43
N ASN A 409 -1.78 12.68 22.04
CA ASN A 409 -1.54 13.81 22.95
C ASN A 409 -0.97 15.06 22.24
N ASN A 410 -0.84 15.03 20.90
CA ASN A 410 -0.35 16.15 20.09
C ASN A 410 -1.26 16.38 18.88
N SER A 411 -2.57 16.25 19.09
CA SER A 411 -3.61 16.47 18.07
C SER A 411 -3.35 15.74 16.75
N TRP A 412 -2.76 14.53 16.82
CA TRP A 412 -2.46 13.71 15.64
C TRP A 412 -1.60 14.40 14.56
N ARG A 413 -0.76 15.37 14.94
CA ARG A 413 0.20 15.97 14.00
C ARG A 413 1.15 14.90 13.45
N ASN A 414 1.25 14.79 12.12
CA ASN A 414 2.04 13.77 11.43
C ASN A 414 3.50 14.22 11.23
N LEU A 415 4.34 14.05 12.23
CA LEU A 415 5.70 14.59 12.28
C LEU A 415 6.69 13.65 11.60
N ASN A 416 7.54 14.17 10.71
CA ASN A 416 8.62 13.40 10.12
C ASN A 416 9.65 13.02 11.19
N SER A 417 9.94 11.73 11.34
CA SER A 417 10.92 11.23 12.32
C SER A 417 12.38 11.36 11.83
N GLY A 418 12.60 11.63 10.55
CA GLY A 418 13.90 11.58 9.88
C GLY A 418 14.36 10.16 9.50
N VAL A 419 13.66 9.13 9.96
CA VAL A 419 13.96 7.73 9.64
C VAL A 419 13.48 7.43 8.22
N ARG A 420 14.40 7.00 7.34
CA ARG A 420 14.05 6.56 5.99
C ARG A 420 13.51 5.14 6.01
N GLY A 421 12.52 4.88 5.18
CA GLY A 421 11.95 3.56 4.99
C GLY A 421 10.67 3.60 4.18
N THR A 422 10.37 2.47 3.55
CA THR A 422 9.10 2.26 2.81
C THR A 422 8.12 1.40 3.60
N ARG A 423 8.61 0.76 4.67
CA ARG A 423 7.83 0.02 5.66
C ARG A 423 8.33 0.36 7.06
N ALA A 424 7.42 0.41 8.02
CA ALA A 424 7.73 0.65 9.41
C ALA A 424 6.98 -0.34 10.30
N ALA A 425 7.70 -0.96 11.23
CA ALA A 425 7.14 -1.58 12.42
C ALA A 425 7.46 -0.71 13.63
N ALA A 426 6.64 -0.80 14.67
CA ALA A 426 6.84 -0.03 15.88
C ALA A 426 6.63 -0.90 17.12
N LEU A 427 7.43 -0.63 18.15
CA LEU A 427 7.45 -1.39 19.39
C LEU A 427 7.68 -0.46 20.58
N GLY A 428 6.97 -0.68 21.68
CA GLY A 428 7.27 -0.06 22.97
C GLY A 428 8.06 -0.99 23.87
N LEU A 429 9.12 -0.49 24.51
CA LEU A 429 9.87 -1.20 25.54
C LEU A 429 10.31 -0.22 26.63
N ASP A 430 9.92 -0.47 27.87
CA ASP A 430 10.29 0.34 29.04
C ASP A 430 10.04 1.86 28.85
N GLY A 431 8.92 2.22 28.23
CA GLY A 431 8.55 3.60 27.94
C GLY A 431 9.26 4.23 26.73
N VAL A 432 10.18 3.51 26.09
CA VAL A 432 10.85 3.92 24.86
C VAL A 432 10.09 3.40 23.65
N LYS A 433 9.91 4.26 22.64
CA LYS A 433 9.34 3.88 21.34
C LYS A 433 10.47 3.54 20.39
N LEU A 434 10.33 2.43 19.71
CA LEU A 434 11.26 1.91 18.73
C LEU A 434 10.56 1.82 17.38
N ILE A 435 11.21 2.32 16.34
CA ILE A 435 10.81 2.15 14.94
C ILE A 435 11.81 1.20 14.31
N TYR A 436 11.29 0.24 13.54
CA TYR A 436 12.08 -0.57 12.63
C TYR A 436 11.64 -0.28 11.20
N ALA A 437 12.56 0.25 10.40
CA ALA A 437 12.28 0.69 9.04
C ALA A 437 13.10 -0.09 8.02
N ALA A 438 12.47 -0.47 6.91
CA ALA A 438 13.09 -1.15 5.77
C ALA A 438 12.94 -0.31 4.50
#